data_AF-A0A0M0KNT5-F1
#
_entry.id   AF-A0A0M0KNT5-F1
#
_cell.length_a   1.000
_cell.length_b   1.000
_cell.length_c   1.000
_cell.angle_alpha   90.00
_cell.angle_beta   90.00
_cell.angle_gamma   90.00
#
_symmetry.space_group_name_H-M   'P 1'
#
loop_
_entity.id
_entity.type
_entity.pdbx_description
1 polymer ?
#
loop_
_entity_poly.entity_id
_entity_poly.type
_entity_poly.pdbx_seq_one_letter_code
_entity_poly.pdbx_strand_id
1 'polypeptide(L)' 'MDSKTMKLGNSTVTVYSNLVNMSPEERKEWFDREWANGNSVLKDMAGVISEIATTTETDP' A
#
# COMPACT_ATOMS: atom_id res chain seq x y z
N MET A 1 -7.19 19.82 -4.03
CA MET A 1 -6.61 18.47 -4.00
C MET A 1 -6.01 18.32 -2.63
N ASP A 2 -6.51 17.39 -1.84
CA ASP A 2 -6.06 17.26 -0.46
C ASP A 2 -4.67 16.61 -0.42
N SER A 3 -3.86 17.02 0.55
CA SER A 3 -2.50 16.50 0.70
C SER A 3 -2.18 16.23 2.16
N LYS A 4 -1.27 15.29 2.39
CA LYS A 4 -0.77 14.99 3.74
C LYS A 4 0.74 15.07 3.75
N THR A 5 1.25 15.88 4.67
CA THR A 5 2.68 16.01 4.93
C THR A 5 3.03 15.20 6.17
N MET A 6 4.06 14.37 6.05
CA MET A 6 4.56 13.55 7.15
C MET A 6 6.09 13.59 7.18
N LYS A 7 6.65 13.50 8.38
CA LYS A 7 8.10 13.41 8.59
C LYS A 7 8.49 11.95 8.75
N LEU A 8 9.38 11.47 7.88
CA LEU A 8 9.93 10.12 7.89
C LEU A 8 11.44 10.24 8.11
N GLY A 9 11.88 10.05 9.36
CA GLY A 9 13.27 10.30 9.76
C GLY A 9 13.69 11.75 9.50
N ASN A 10 14.69 11.95 8.64
CA ASN A 10 15.19 13.28 8.25
C ASN A 10 14.46 13.86 7.02
N SER A 11 13.55 13.09 6.41
CA SER A 11 12.85 13.49 5.19
C SER A 11 11.45 14.01 5.49
N THR A 12 11.04 15.02 4.74
CA THR A 12 9.66 15.51 4.71
C THR A 12 9.03 15.03 3.41
N VAL A 13 7.92 14.30 3.52
CA VAL A 13 7.18 13.77 2.38
C VAL A 13 5.81 14.41 2.35
N THR A 14 5.45 14.98 1.20
CA THR A 14 4.10 15.49 0.93
C THR A 14 3.46 14.63 -0.14
N VAL A 15 2.33 14.01 0.22
CA VAL A 15 1.56 13.14 -0.68
C VAL A 15 0.34 13.88 -1.16
N TYR A 16 0.21 14.04 -2.48
CA TYR A 16 -0.94 14.65 -3.15
C TYR A 16 -1.87 13.54 -3.67
N SER A 17 -2.61 12.89 -2.78
CA SER A 17 -3.57 11.85 -3.14
C SER A 17 -4.67 11.76 -2.10
N ASN A 18 -5.93 11.65 -2.54
CA ASN A 18 -7.06 11.50 -1.62
C ASN A 18 -6.97 10.20 -0.79
N LEU A 19 -6.26 9.18 -1.28
CA LEU A 19 -6.04 7.92 -0.56
C LEU A 19 -5.28 8.11 0.76
N VAL A 20 -4.49 9.17 0.87
CA VAL A 20 -3.67 9.42 2.07
C VAL A 20 -4.50 9.85 3.28
N ASN A 21 -5.71 10.35 3.02
CA ASN A 21 -6.64 10.85 4.04
C ASN A 21 -7.70 9.82 4.43
N MET A 22 -7.77 8.67 3.74
CA MET A 22 -8.69 7.60 4.09
C MET A 22 -8.43 7.08 5.51
N SER A 23 -9.51 6.82 6.25
CA SER A 23 -9.45 6.08 7.50
C SER A 23 -8.94 4.64 7.25
N PRO A 24 -8.50 3.93 8.31
CA PRO A 24 -8.12 2.52 8.18
C PRO A 24 -9.23 1.65 7.58
N GLU A 25 -10.50 1.90 7.95
CA GLU A 25 -11.67 1.19 7.46
C GLU A 25 -11.93 1.50 5.99
N GLU A 26 -11.97 2.78 5.61
CA GLU A 26 -12.15 3.21 4.22
C GLU A 26 -11.05 2.66 3.30
N ARG A 27 -9.82 2.62 3.79
CA ARG A 27 -8.69 2.04 3.05
C ARG A 27 -8.87 0.55 2.83
N LYS A 28 -9.36 -0.18 3.84
CA LYS A 28 -9.65 -1.62 3.72
C LYS A 28 -10.73 -1.86 2.66
N GLU A 29 -11.83 -1.13 2.73
CA GLU A 29 -12.92 -1.24 1.75
C GLU A 29 -12.47 -0.88 0.33
N TRP A 30 -11.63 0.15 0.19
CA TRP A 30 -11.02 0.50 -1.09
C TRP A 30 -10.17 -0.65 -1.63
N PHE A 31 -9.34 -1.26 -0.79
CA PHE A 31 -8.49 -2.39 -1.19
C PHE A 31 -9.34 -3.58 -1.64
N ASP A 32 -10.33 -3.99 -0.84
CA ASP A 32 -11.18 -5.15 -1.14
C ASP A 32 -11.92 -4.97 -2.47
N ARG A 33 -12.42 -3.76 -2.74
CA ARG A 33 -13.06 -3.41 -4.01
C ARG A 33 -12.08 -3.46 -5.19
N GLU A 34 -10.92 -2.84 -5.07
CA GLU A 34 -9.93 -2.82 -6.16
C GLU A 34 -9.37 -4.22 -6.45
N TRP A 35 -9.24 -5.04 -5.40
CA TRP A 35 -8.89 -6.45 -5.52
C TRP A 35 -9.93 -7.22 -6.33
N ALA A 36 -11.21 -7.07 -5.99
CA ALA A 36 -12.33 -7.70 -6.70
C ALA A 36 -12.43 -7.22 -8.15
N ASN A 37 -12.14 -5.94 -8.42
CA ASN A 37 -12.08 -5.36 -9.77
C ASN A 37 -10.88 -5.86 -10.59
N GLY A 38 -9.95 -6.59 -9.98
CA GLY A 38 -8.81 -7.16 -10.67
C GLY A 38 -7.71 -6.16 -11.00
N ASN A 39 -7.55 -5.12 -10.18
CA ASN A 39 -6.48 -4.13 -10.34
C ASN A 39 -5.10 -4.83 -10.42
N SER A 40 -4.43 -4.72 -11.58
CA SER A 40 -3.18 -5.43 -11.86
C SER A 40 -2.05 -5.00 -10.93
N VAL A 41 -1.95 -3.71 -10.62
CA VAL A 41 -0.91 -3.16 -9.76
C VAL A 41 -1.00 -3.74 -8.35
N LEU A 42 -2.22 -3.86 -7.80
CA LEU A 42 -2.41 -4.47 -6.48
C LEU A 42 -2.05 -5.96 -6.47
N LYS A 43 -2.40 -6.69 -7.54
CA LYS A 43 -2.08 -8.12 -7.66
C LYS A 43 -0.58 -8.36 -7.78
N ASP A 44 0.11 -7.55 -8.59
CA ASP A 44 1.56 -7.63 -8.75
C ASP A 44 2.28 -7.34 -7.42
N MET A 45 1.85 -6.29 -6.70
CA MET A 45 2.38 -5.98 -5.36
C MET A 45 2.16 -7.13 -4.38
N ALA A 46 0.97 -7.72 -4.35
CA ALA A 46 0.66 -8.85 -3.47
C ALA A 46 1.53 -10.08 -3.80
N GLY A 47 1.77 -10.34 -5.10
CA GLY A 47 2.68 -11.38 -5.57
C GLY A 47 4.10 -11.17 -5.06
N VAL A 48 4.67 -9.98 -5.27
CA VAL A 48 6.03 -9.64 -4.81
C VAL A 48 6.15 -9.75 -3.28
N ILE A 49 5.16 -9.28 -2.52
CA ILE A 49 5.16 -9.41 -1.05
C ILE A 49 5.16 -10.89 -0.64
N SER A 50 4.37 -11.72 -1.32
CA SER A 50 4.35 -13.16 -1.08
C SER A 50 5.69 -13.82 -1.37
N GLU A 51 6.36 -13.45 -2.46
CA GLU A 51 7.69 -13.97 -2.84
C GLU A 51 8.78 -13.56 -1.83
N ILE A 52 8.73 -12.32 -1.34
CA ILE A 52 9.67 -11.86 -0.31
C ILE A 52 9.47 -12.66 0.98
N ALA A 53 8.22 -12.86 1.42
CA ALA A 53 7.91 -13.60 2.64
C ALA A 53 8.39 -15.06 2.58
N THR A 54 8.23 -15.72 1.43
CA THR A 54 8.68 -17.12 1.25
C THR A 54 10.20 -17.23 1.14
N THR A 55 10.89 -16.20 0.64
CA THR A 55 12.36 -16.19 0.54
C THR A 55 13.02 -16.08 1.92
N THR A 56 12.36 -15.45 2.90
CA THR A 56 12.87 -15.34 4.28
C THR A 56 12.77 -16.63 5.11
N GLU A 57 12.12 -17.68 4.60
CA GLU A 57 12.02 -18.99 5.26
C GLU A 57 13.05 -20.03 4.75
N THR A 58 13.87 -19.67 3.76
CA THR A 58 14.96 -20.51 3.24
C THR A 58 16.31 -19.83 3.47
N ASP A 59 16.74 -19.77 4.72
CA ASP A 59 18.14 -19.60 5.10
C ASP A 59 18.49 -20.75 6.08
N PRO A 60 19.43 -21.67 5.74
CA PRO A 60 19.83 -22.78 6.59
C PRO A 60 20.65 -22.37 7.83
#